data_AF-A0A4Q3HRY7-F1
#
_entry.id   AF-A0A4Q3HRY7-F1
#
_cell.length_a   1.000
_cell.length_b   1.000
_cell.length_c   1.000
_cell.angle_alpha   90.00
_cell.angle_beta   90.00
_cell.angle_gamma   90.00
#
_symmetry.space_group_name_H-M   'P 1'
#
loop_
_entity.id
_entity.type
_entity.pdbx_description
1 polymer ?
#
loop_
_entity_poly.entity_id
_entity_poly.type
_entity_poly.pdbx_seq_one_letter_code
_entity_poly.pdbx_strand_id
1 'polypeptide(L)'
;MSQTATEARHGNTEGLDTRAPTEILRLLASGQQQAAKSVDAAIPALADAAELVASALRRGGKLVYAGAGSSGLMAMADALELPGTYGIAREQIVLL
;
A
#
# COMPACT_ATOMS: atom_id res chain seq x y z
N MET A 1 -4.27 -1.80 -26.67
CA MET A 1 -3.81 -1.56 -25.29
C MET A 1 -4.60 -2.49 -24.39
N SER A 2 -3.93 -3.38 -23.65
CA SER A 2 -4.63 -4.26 -22.69
C SER A 2 -5.25 -3.41 -21.60
N GLN A 3 -6.54 -3.59 -21.32
CA GLN A 3 -7.21 -2.91 -20.22
C GLN A 3 -6.56 -3.38 -18.91
N THR A 4 -5.90 -2.47 -18.18
CA THR A 4 -5.36 -2.77 -16.85
C THR A 4 -6.53 -2.88 -15.86
N ALA A 5 -6.45 -3.82 -14.92
CA ALA A 5 -7.52 -4.04 -13.94
C ALA A 5 -7.80 -2.80 -13.08
N THR A 6 -6.79 -1.96 -12.84
CA THR A 6 -6.89 -0.69 -12.11
C THR A 6 -7.75 0.35 -12.83
N GLU A 7 -7.71 0.37 -14.17
CA GLU A 7 -8.40 1.37 -14.99
C GLU A 7 -9.75 0.85 -15.50
N ALA A 8 -10.11 -0.39 -15.16
CA ALA A 8 -11.41 -0.97 -15.47
C ALA A 8 -12.50 -0.34 -14.60
N ARG A 9 -13.68 -0.13 -15.20
CA ARG A 9 -14.85 0.33 -14.44
C ARG A 9 -15.38 -0.82 -13.58
N HIS A 10 -15.66 -0.51 -12.31
CA HIS A 10 -16.32 -1.45 -11.43
C HIS A 10 -17.83 -1.52 -11.74
N GLY A 11 -18.37 -2.69 -12.06
CA GLY A 11 -19.78 -2.82 -12.49
C GLY A 11 -20.79 -2.27 -11.47
N ASN A 12 -20.52 -2.43 -10.18
CA ASN A 12 -21.41 -1.93 -9.12
C ASN A 12 -21.40 -0.40 -8.92
N THR A 13 -20.55 0.36 -9.63
CA THR A 13 -20.42 1.81 -9.46
C THR A 13 -21.06 2.62 -10.59
N GLU A 14 -21.86 2.00 -11.46
CA GLU A 14 -22.63 2.76 -12.45
C GLU A 14 -23.66 3.69 -11.76
N GLY A 15 -23.67 4.96 -12.16
CA GLY A 15 -24.52 6.00 -11.56
C GLY A 15 -24.22 6.30 -10.10
N LEU A 16 -23.01 6.00 -9.60
CA LEU A 16 -22.64 6.15 -8.18
C LEU A 16 -22.92 7.57 -7.64
N ASP A 17 -22.71 8.59 -8.46
CA ASP A 17 -22.90 10.01 -8.16
C ASP A 17 -24.37 10.41 -7.93
N THR A 18 -25.32 9.58 -8.37
CA THR A 18 -26.77 9.81 -8.20
C THR A 18 -27.41 9.02 -7.06
N ARG A 19 -26.63 8.16 -6.38
CA ARG A 19 -27.14 7.29 -5.31
C ARG A 19 -27.27 8.03 -3.99
N ALA A 20 -28.04 7.45 -3.07
CA ALA A 20 -28.12 8.00 -1.71
C ALA A 20 -26.73 7.92 -1.03
N PRO A 21 -26.33 8.91 -0.21
CA PRO A 21 -25.02 8.91 0.44
C PRO A 21 -24.74 7.63 1.25
N THR A 22 -25.76 7.05 1.89
CA THR A 22 -25.64 5.79 2.64
C THR A 22 -25.26 4.61 1.75
N GLU A 23 -25.75 4.56 0.51
CA GLU A 23 -25.41 3.51 -0.45
C GLU A 23 -23.99 3.67 -0.97
N ILE A 24 -23.58 4.91 -1.28
CA ILE A 24 -22.21 5.24 -1.68
C ILE A 24 -21.23 4.82 -0.59
N LEU A 25 -21.49 5.20 0.67
CA LEU A 25 -20.63 4.85 1.80
C LEU A 25 -20.54 3.33 2.01
N ARG A 26 -21.65 2.59 1.85
CA ARG A 26 -21.62 1.12 1.92
C ARG A 26 -20.79 0.50 0.81
N LEU A 27 -20.87 1.01 -0.42
CA LEU A 27 -20.08 0.53 -1.55
C LEU A 27 -18.58 0.79 -1.32
N LEU A 28 -18.21 2.00 -0.91
CA LEU A 28 -16.82 2.35 -0.62
C LEU A 28 -16.26 1.52 0.53
N ALA A 29 -17.02 1.36 1.62
CA ALA A 29 -16.60 0.53 2.75
C ALA A 29 -16.42 -0.95 2.36
N SER A 30 -17.31 -1.49 1.52
CA SER A 30 -17.16 -2.85 0.97
C SER A 30 -15.90 -2.97 0.09
N GLY A 31 -15.60 -1.96 -0.72
CA GLY A 31 -14.37 -1.90 -1.51
C GLY A 31 -13.11 -1.92 -0.64
N GLN A 32 -13.10 -1.15 0.45
CA GLN A 32 -12.00 -1.14 1.42
C GLN A 32 -11.80 -2.52 2.09
N GLN A 33 -12.89 -3.19 2.46
CA GLN A 33 -12.82 -4.55 3.02
C GLN A 33 -12.25 -5.56 2.01
N GLN A 34 -12.61 -5.45 0.73
CA GLN A 34 -12.06 -6.30 -0.32
C GLN A 34 -10.58 -6.02 -0.56
N ALA A 35 -10.17 -4.74 -0.56
CA ALA A 35 -8.77 -4.36 -0.66
C ALA A 35 -7.95 -4.95 0.51
N ALA A 36 -8.43 -4.84 1.75
CA ALA A 36 -7.78 -5.44 2.90
C ALA A 36 -7.64 -6.97 2.76
N LYS A 37 -8.69 -7.67 2.30
CA LYS A 37 -8.65 -9.12 2.05
C LYS A 37 -7.68 -9.54 0.94
N SER A 38 -7.40 -8.66 -0.03
CA SER A 38 -6.47 -9.00 -1.12
C SER A 38 -5.04 -9.28 -0.61
N VAL A 39 -4.71 -8.77 0.57
CA VAL A 39 -3.42 -9.02 1.24
C VAL A 39 -3.23 -10.50 1.56
N ASP A 40 -4.30 -11.25 1.83
CA ASP A 40 -4.23 -12.67 2.21
C ASP A 40 -3.45 -13.50 1.17
N ALA A 41 -3.69 -13.23 -0.12
CA ALA A 41 -3.00 -13.89 -1.21
C ALA A 41 -1.53 -13.44 -1.38
N ALA A 42 -1.18 -12.26 -0.88
CA ALA A 42 0.16 -11.69 -0.96
C ALA A 42 1.05 -12.06 0.23
N ILE A 43 0.50 -12.65 1.31
CA ILE A 43 1.24 -12.97 2.54
C ILE A 43 2.58 -13.69 2.29
N PRO A 44 2.67 -14.73 1.43
CA PRO A 44 3.95 -15.40 1.20
C PRO A 44 5.04 -14.46 0.65
N ALA A 45 4.70 -13.65 -0.35
CA ALA A 45 5.65 -12.71 -0.94
C ALA A 45 6.02 -11.57 0.03
N LEU A 46 5.07 -11.13 0.85
CA LEU A 46 5.31 -10.13 1.90
C LEU A 46 6.25 -10.68 2.99
N ALA A 47 6.12 -11.96 3.36
CA ALA A 47 6.99 -12.62 4.31
C ALA A 47 8.44 -12.69 3.78
N ASP A 48 8.62 -13.13 2.54
CA ASP A 48 9.93 -13.16 1.89
C ASP A 48 10.57 -11.76 1.83
N ALA A 49 9.79 -10.74 1.46
CA ALA A 49 10.26 -9.36 1.42
C ALA A 49 10.66 -8.86 2.83
N ALA A 50 9.87 -9.16 3.86
CA ALA A 50 10.16 -8.78 5.23
C ALA A 50 11.47 -9.42 5.73
N GLU A 51 11.70 -10.70 5.44
CA GLU A 51 12.96 -11.37 5.80
C GLU A 51 14.17 -10.74 5.10
N LEU A 52 14.04 -10.46 3.79
CA LEU A 52 15.10 -9.81 3.00
C LEU A 52 15.44 -8.42 3.55
N VAL A 53 14.43 -7.59 3.81
CA VAL A 53 14.60 -6.23 4.34
C VAL A 53 15.22 -6.28 5.73
N ALA A 54 14.68 -7.09 6.63
CA ALA A 54 15.20 -7.21 7.99
C ALA A 54 16.66 -7.71 8.00
N SER A 55 16.99 -8.65 7.12
CA SER A 55 18.34 -9.17 6.92
C SER A 55 19.29 -8.08 6.39
N ALA A 56 18.85 -7.27 5.43
CA ALA A 56 19.63 -6.15 4.90
C ALA A 56 19.89 -5.08 5.97
N LEU A 57 18.85 -4.65 6.69
CA LEU A 57 18.96 -3.63 7.74
C LEU A 57 19.90 -4.07 8.87
N ARG A 58 19.84 -5.33 9.31
CA ARG A 58 20.75 -5.89 10.33
C ARG A 58 22.23 -5.87 9.91
N ARG A 59 22.51 -5.94 8.60
CA ARG A 59 23.86 -5.84 8.06
C ARG A 59 24.31 -4.39 7.80
N GLY A 60 23.56 -3.40 8.27
CA GLY A 60 23.84 -1.98 8.00
C GLY A 60 23.45 -1.54 6.58
N GLY A 61 22.67 -2.36 5.86
CA GLY A 61 22.12 -2.02 4.55
C GLY A 61 20.99 -1.00 4.63
N LYS A 62 20.37 -0.69 3.48
CA LYS A 62 19.32 0.31 3.36
C LYS A 62 18.01 -0.30 2.85
N LEU A 63 16.89 0.23 3.33
CA LEU A 63 15.57 0.07 2.74
C LEU A 63 15.29 1.29 1.86
N VAL A 64 15.01 1.05 0.59
CA VAL A 64 14.76 2.09 -0.40
C VAL A 64 13.33 1.96 -0.89
N TYR A 65 12.56 3.02 -0.71
CA TYR A 65 11.24 3.19 -1.29
C TYR A 65 11.34 4.02 -2.57
N ALA A 66 10.62 3.63 -3.61
CA ALA A 66 10.53 4.39 -4.85
C ALA A 66 9.08 4.42 -5.33
N GLY A 67 8.52 5.60 -5.58
CA GLY A 67 7.13 5.72 -6.02
C GLY A 67 6.67 7.16 -6.24
N ALA A 68 5.68 7.32 -7.12
CA ALA A 68 5.07 8.61 -7.43
C ALA A 68 3.63 8.70 -6.88
N GLY A 69 3.13 9.92 -6.72
CA GLY A 69 1.75 10.19 -6.31
C GLY A 69 1.40 9.56 -4.96
N SER A 70 0.19 9.00 -4.85
CA SER A 70 -0.31 8.39 -3.61
C SER A 70 0.58 7.27 -3.07
N SER A 71 1.22 6.48 -3.93
CA SER A 71 2.15 5.43 -3.50
C SER A 71 3.40 6.01 -2.84
N GLY A 72 3.95 7.10 -3.39
CA GLY A 72 5.09 7.81 -2.78
C GLY A 72 4.73 8.44 -1.44
N LEU A 73 3.51 9.00 -1.31
CA LEU A 73 3.02 9.54 -0.03
C LEU A 73 2.88 8.45 1.04
N MET A 74 2.41 7.26 0.67
CA MET A 74 2.32 6.13 1.61
C MET A 74 3.70 5.64 2.04
N ALA A 75 4.64 5.54 1.11
CA ALA A 75 6.03 5.20 1.42
C ALA A 75 6.71 6.22 2.33
N MET A 76 6.44 7.51 2.11
CA MET A 76 6.95 8.58 2.98
C MET A 76 6.39 8.47 4.40
N ALA A 77 5.10 8.15 4.54
CA ALA A 77 4.49 7.96 5.86
C ALA A 77 5.17 6.82 6.63
N ASP A 78 5.40 5.67 6.00
CA ASP A 78 6.10 4.55 6.63
C ASP A 78 7.56 4.92 6.99
N ALA A 79 8.30 5.51 6.04
CA ALA A 79 9.69 5.90 6.24
C ALA A 79 9.91 6.88 7.41
N LEU A 80 8.93 7.75 7.67
CA LEU A 80 9.00 8.71 8.79
C LEU A 80 8.79 8.05 10.16
N GLU A 81 8.01 6.98 10.22
CA GLU A 81 7.72 6.27 11.47
C GLU A 81 8.86 5.31 11.85
N LEU A 82 9.48 4.61 10.89
CA LEU A 82 10.46 3.56 11.17
C LEU A 82 11.60 3.95 12.16
N PRO A 83 12.24 5.13 12.04
CA PRO A 83 13.26 5.55 12.99
C PRO A 83 12.72 5.83 14.40
N GLY A 84 11.54 6.46 14.48
CA GLY A 84 10.93 6.84 15.76
C GLY A 84 10.33 5.65 16.51
N THR A 85 9.72 4.72 15.77
CA THR A 85 9.05 3.54 16.35
C THR A 85 10.02 2.40 16.66
N TYR A 86 10.98 2.14 15.77
CA TYR A 86 11.82 0.93 15.85
C TYR A 86 13.32 1.23 16.01
N GLY A 87 13.72 2.50 16.05
CA GLY A 87 15.13 2.88 16.21
C GLY A 87 16.01 2.56 15.01
N ILE A 88 15.43 2.33 13.83
CA ILE A 88 16.19 2.13 12.59
C ILE A 88 16.87 3.45 12.21
N ALA A 89 18.17 3.43 11.92
CA ALA A 89 18.91 4.65 11.62
C ALA A 89 18.35 5.34 10.37
N ARG A 90 18.22 6.68 10.41
CA ARG A 90 17.61 7.46 9.33
C ARG A 90 18.33 7.28 8.00
N GLU A 91 19.65 7.10 8.04
CA GLU A 91 20.51 6.93 6.88
C GLU A 91 20.30 5.57 6.19
N GLN A 92 19.63 4.63 6.87
CA GLN A 92 19.23 3.33 6.33
C GLN A 92 17.86 3.37 5.63
N ILE A 93 17.10 4.47 5.71
CA ILE A 93 15.82 4.62 5.03
C ILE A 93 15.95 5.67 3.93
N VAL A 94 15.62 5.31 2.69
CA VAL A 94 15.75 6.19 1.52
C VAL A 94 14.44 6.27 0.76
N LEU A 95 14.05 7.48 0.35
CA LEU A 95 12.90 7.74 -0.51
C LEU A 95 13.42 8.26 -1.86
N LEU A 96 12.94 7.67 -2.96
CA LEU A 96 13.26 8.02 -4.35
C LEU A 96 12.01 8.46 -5.12
#